data_AF-A0A401Q5W7-F1
#
_entry.id   AF-A0A401Q5W7-F1
#
_cell.length_a   1.000
_cell.length_b   1.000
_cell.length_c   1.000
_cell.angle_alpha   90.00
_cell.angle_beta   90.00
_cell.angle_gamma   90.00
#
_symmetry.space_group_name_H-M   'P 1'
#
loop_
_entity.id
_entity.type
_entity.pdbx_description
1 polymer ?
#
loop_
_entity_poly.entity_id
_entity_poly.type
_entity_poly.pdbx_seq_one_letter_code
_entity_poly.pdbx_strand_id
1 'polypeptide(L)'
;DAFWCLVQICELYVPGYYSQGLEAVQLDGQVLYRLVRKVSTVAYKHLQKHQVDPLLYMTEWFMCLFCRTLPWATALRVWDMFFSE
;
A
#
# COMPACT_ATOMS: atom_id res chain seq x y z
N ASP A 1 9.96 20.77 9.60
CA ASP A 1 8.77 19.92 9.82
C ASP A 1 8.68 18.73 8.88
N ALA A 2 8.75 18.91 7.56
CA ALA A 2 8.64 17.80 6.59
C ALA A 2 9.61 16.62 6.85
N PHE A 3 10.84 16.89 7.28
CA PHE A 3 11.79 15.84 7.67
C PHE A 3 11.26 14.97 8.81
N TRP A 4 10.79 15.59 9.90
CA TRP A 4 10.26 14.86 11.05
C TRP A 4 8.95 14.15 10.73
N CYS A 5 8.12 14.71 9.86
CA CYS A 5 6.95 14.02 9.32
C CYS A 5 7.34 12.73 8.59
N LEU A 6 8.37 12.78 7.74
CA LEU A 6 8.89 11.58 7.07
C LEU A 6 9.46 10.55 8.06
N VAL A 7 10.19 11.00 9.10
CA VAL A 7 10.66 10.11 10.17
C VAL A 7 9.48 9.39 10.83
N GLN A 8 8.42 10.12 11.19
CA GLN A 8 7.22 9.51 11.79
C GLN A 8 6.53 8.53 10.83
N ILE A 9 6.44 8.84 9.54
CA ILE A 9 5.92 7.90 8.55
C ILE A 9 6.70 6.59 8.58
N CYS A 10 8.04 6.67 8.48
CA CYS A 10 8.88 5.48 8.38
C CYS A 10 8.96 4.67 9.68
N GLU A 11 8.96 5.33 10.83
CA GLU A 11 9.21 4.67 12.12
C GLU A 11 7.93 4.26 12.85
N LEU A 12 6.84 5.02 12.71
CA LEU A 12 5.60 4.81 13.44
C LEU A 12 4.49 4.23 12.57
N TYR A 13 4.24 4.81 11.39
CA TYR A 13 3.07 4.47 10.58
C TYR A 13 3.29 3.26 9.66
N VAL A 14 4.47 3.15 9.03
CA VAL A 14 4.83 2.01 8.15
C VAL A 14 6.15 1.36 8.57
N PRO A 15 6.26 0.85 9.81
CA PRO A 15 7.49 0.25 10.29
C PRO A 15 7.89 -0.94 9.43
N GLY A 16 9.16 -0.99 9.04
CA GLY A 16 9.73 -2.09 8.27
C GLY A 16 9.46 -2.07 6.76
N TYR A 17 8.69 -1.11 6.24
CA TYR A 17 8.43 -1.01 4.79
C TYR A 17 9.72 -0.81 3.98
N TYR A 18 10.66 -0.02 4.49
CA TYR A 18 11.92 0.30 3.82
C TYR A 18 13.10 -0.58 4.27
N SER A 19 12.83 -1.66 4.99
CA SER A 19 13.85 -2.63 5.39
C SER A 19 14.28 -3.50 4.20
N GLN A 20 15.49 -4.06 4.29
CA GLN A 20 16.00 -5.00 3.31
C GLN A 20 15.04 -6.20 3.20
N GLY A 21 14.68 -6.58 1.97
CA GLY A 21 13.77 -7.70 1.70
C GLY A 21 12.28 -7.34 1.63
N LEU A 22 11.89 -6.13 2.07
CA LEU A 22 10.50 -5.63 1.98
C LEU A 22 9.45 -6.57 2.62
N GLU A 23 9.83 -7.28 3.68
CA GLU A 23 8.97 -8.31 4.30
C GLU A 23 7.64 -7.74 4.79
N ALA A 24 7.65 -6.55 5.39
CA ALA A 24 6.43 -5.86 5.82
C ALA A 24 5.48 -5.58 4.65
N VAL A 25 6.02 -5.08 3.53
CA VAL A 25 5.23 -4.81 2.31
C VAL A 25 4.67 -6.11 1.73
N GLN A 26 5.47 -7.19 1.70
CA GLN A 26 5.01 -8.48 1.22
C GLN A 26 3.87 -9.05 2.09
N LEU A 27 3.96 -8.90 3.42
CA LEU A 27 2.91 -9.31 4.35
C LEU A 27 1.61 -8.55 4.06
N ASP A 28 1.68 -7.23 3.94
CA ASP A 28 0.51 -6.40 3.66
C ASP A 28 -0.05 -6.63 2.25
N GLY A 29 0.81 -6.98 1.28
CA GLY A 29 0.39 -7.46 -0.04
C GLY A 29 -0.45 -8.72 0.02
N GLN A 30 -0.11 -9.67 0.91
CA GLN A 30 -0.94 -10.86 1.15
C GLN A 30 -2.25 -10.52 1.86
N VAL A 31 -2.25 -9.55 2.77
CA VAL A 31 -3.48 -9.04 3.39
C VAL A 31 -4.40 -8.44 2.31
N LEU A 32 -3.87 -7.58 1.44
CA LEU A 32 -4.60 -7.01 0.31
C LEU A 32 -5.16 -8.10 -0.60
N TYR A 33 -4.37 -9.12 -0.94
CA TYR A 33 -4.82 -10.24 -1.77
C TYR A 33 -6.04 -10.96 -1.18
N ARG A 34 -5.99 -11.23 0.14
CA ARG A 34 -7.11 -11.86 0.86
C ARG A 34 -8.33 -10.94 0.94
N LEU A 35 -8.11 -9.63 1.11
CA LEU A 35 -9.18 -8.62 1.10
C LEU A 35 -9.85 -8.52 -0.27
N VAL A 36 -9.09 -8.49 -1.37
CA VAL A 36 -9.65 -8.48 -2.74
C VAL A 36 -10.49 -9.72 -2.97
N ARG A 37 -10.04 -10.90 -2.53
CA ARG A 37 -10.85 -12.13 -2.60
C ARG A 37 -12.18 -12.02 -1.86
N LYS A 38 -12.16 -11.42 -0.67
CA LYS A 38 -13.31 -11.26 0.23
C LYS A 38 -14.29 -10.18 -0.26
N VAL A 39 -13.77 -9.06 -0.73
CA VAL A 39 -14.57 -7.87 -1.11
C VAL A 39 -15.03 -7.94 -2.56
N SER A 40 -14.20 -8.43 -3.48
CA SER A 40 -14.52 -8.55 -4.89
C SER A 40 -13.95 -9.84 -5.49
N THR A 41 -14.74 -10.91 -5.40
CA THR A 41 -14.37 -12.20 -6.01
C THR A 41 -14.25 -12.12 -7.54
N VAL A 42 -14.95 -11.19 -8.19
CA VAL A 42 -14.85 -10.96 -9.64
C VAL A 42 -13.44 -10.45 -9.99
N ALA A 43 -12.97 -9.41 -9.30
CA ALA A 43 -11.62 -8.87 -9.51
C ALA A 43 -10.55 -9.91 -9.18
N TYR A 44 -10.69 -10.61 -8.04
CA TYR A 44 -9.78 -11.68 -7.64
C TYR A 44 -9.63 -12.77 -8.73
N LYS A 45 -10.75 -13.29 -9.24
CA LYS A 45 -10.73 -14.32 -10.29
C LYS A 45 -10.11 -13.81 -11.59
N HIS A 46 -10.37 -12.55 -11.94
CA HIS A 46 -9.80 -11.94 -13.15
C HIS A 46 -8.27 -11.82 -13.03
N LEU A 47 -7.77 -11.28 -11.91
CA LEU A 47 -6.34 -11.15 -11.64
C LEU A 47 -5.65 -12.52 -11.60
N GLN A 48 -6.27 -13.51 -10.94
CA GLN A 48 -5.74 -14.88 -10.87
C GLN A 48 -5.68 -15.54 -12.26
N LYS A 49 -6.72 -15.38 -13.09
CA LYS A 49 -6.75 -15.90 -14.47
C LYS A 49 -5.58 -15.38 -15.30
N HIS A 50 -5.19 -14.13 -15.09
CA HIS A 50 -4.09 -13.48 -15.79
C HIS A 50 -2.74 -13.56 -15.06
N GLN A 51 -2.65 -14.33 -13.97
CA GLN A 51 -1.44 -14.50 -13.15
C GLN A 51 -0.85 -13.16 -12.66
N VAL A 52 -1.72 -12.19 -12.37
CA VAL A 52 -1.32 -10.89 -11.85
C VAL A 52 -1.13 -11.01 -10.34
N ASP A 53 0.14 -11.14 -9.93
CA ASP A 53 0.52 -11.13 -8.53
C ASP A 53 0.28 -9.74 -7.90
N PRO A 54 -0.30 -9.67 -6.69
CA PRO A 54 -0.44 -8.43 -5.92
C PRO A 54 0.81 -7.56 -5.88
N LEU A 55 1.98 -8.17 -5.69
CA LEU A 55 3.27 -7.47 -5.61
C LEU A 55 3.55 -6.59 -6.83
N LEU A 56 3.00 -6.92 -8.00
CA LEU A 56 3.23 -6.17 -9.25
C LEU A 56 2.62 -4.76 -9.22
N TYR A 57 1.54 -4.54 -8.50
CA TYR A 57 0.86 -3.24 -8.46
C TYR A 57 0.92 -2.58 -7.07
N MET A 58 0.83 -3.37 -6.00
CA MET A 58 0.67 -2.84 -4.66
C MET A 58 1.99 -2.31 -4.07
N THR A 59 3.14 -2.81 -4.54
CA THR A 59 4.45 -2.37 -4.03
C THR A 59 4.63 -0.86 -4.18
N GLU A 60 4.30 -0.31 -5.36
CA GLU A 60 4.36 1.15 -5.56
C GLU A 60 3.31 1.88 -4.72
N TRP A 61 2.10 1.34 -4.62
CA TRP A 61 1.02 1.96 -3.85
C TRP A 61 1.41 2.12 -2.38
N PHE A 62 1.96 1.07 -1.79
CA PHE A 62 2.31 1.01 -0.38
C PHE A 62 3.61 1.75 -0.08
N MET A 63 4.66 1.51 -0.87
CA MET A 63 5.97 2.16 -0.66
C MET A 63 5.94 3.66 -0.93
N CYS A 64 5.01 4.14 -1.75
CA CYS A 64 4.89 5.57 -2.05
C CYS A 64 3.66 6.20 -1.41
N LEU A 65 2.94 5.48 -0.53
CA LEU A 65 1.68 5.95 0.08
C LEU A 65 0.76 6.59 -0.98
N PHE A 66 0.63 5.94 -2.14
CA PHE A 66 -0.14 6.36 -3.31
C PHE A 66 0.28 7.66 -4.02
N CYS A 67 1.34 8.35 -3.59
CA CYS A 67 1.71 9.67 -4.12
C CYS A 67 2.10 9.66 -5.61
N ARG A 68 2.48 8.49 -6.16
CA ARG A 68 2.84 8.32 -7.59
C ARG A 68 1.72 7.76 -8.45
N THR A 69 0.63 7.28 -7.84
CA THR A 69 -0.42 6.54 -8.55
C THR A 69 -1.73 7.31 -8.62
N LEU A 70 -2.11 8.01 -7.55
CA LEU A 70 -3.38 8.74 -7.48
C LEU A 70 -3.19 10.21 -7.89
N PRO A 71 -4.23 10.86 -8.46
CA PRO A 71 -4.24 12.31 -8.61
C PRO A 71 -3.98 13.01 -7.26
N TRP A 72 -3.26 14.13 -7.28
CA TRP A 72 -2.78 14.80 -6.07
C TRP A 72 -3.89 15.06 -5.03
N ALA A 73 -5.04 15.57 -5.46
CA ALA A 73 -6.17 15.82 -4.57
C ALA A 73 -6.68 14.54 -3.88
N THR A 74 -6.66 13.40 -4.56
CA THR A 74 -7.06 12.11 -3.99
C THR A 74 -6.00 11.58 -3.04
N ALA A 75 -4.71 11.70 -3.39
CA ALA A 75 -3.61 11.30 -2.53
C ALA A 75 -3.65 12.06 -1.19
N LEU A 76 -3.92 13.37 -1.22
CA LEU A 76 -4.08 14.17 0.00
C LEU A 76 -5.21 13.66 0.89
N ARG A 77 -6.36 13.27 0.33
CA ARG A 77 -7.46 12.70 1.13
C ARG A 77 -7.11 11.36 1.77
N VAL A 78 -6.32 10.54 1.07
CA VAL A 78 -5.80 9.29 1.64
C VAL A 78 -4.87 9.61 2.81
N TRP A 79 -3.98 10.59 2.65
CA TRP A 79 -3.06 11.02 3.71
C TRP A 79 -3.76 11.63 4.91
N ASP A 80 -4.81 12.43 4.70
CA ASP A 80 -5.62 13.00 5.79
C ASP A 80 -6.19 11.87 6.67
N MET A 81 -6.74 10.82 6.07
CA MET A 81 -7.27 9.65 6.80
C MET A 81 -6.13 8.88 7.48
N PHE A 82 -5.07 8.60 6.74
CA PHE A 82 -3.93 7.83 7.21
C PHE A 82 -3.23 8.43 8.43
N PHE A 83 -3.09 9.76 8.49
CA PHE A 83 -2.49 10.44 9.65
C PHE A 83 -3.48 10.70 10.80
N SER A 84 -4.78 10.52 10.56
CA SER A 84 -5.82 10.71 11.57
C SER A 84 -6.21 9.42 12.32
N GLU A 85 -5.89 8.25 11.75
CA GLU A 85 -5.99 6.95 12.41
C GLU A 85 -4.81 6.70 13.36
#